data_AF-A0A6S6U2M8-F1
#
_entry.id   AF-A0A6S6U2M8-F1
#
_cell.length_a   1.000
_cell.length_b   1.000
_cell.length_c   1.000
_cell.angle_alpha   90.00
_cell.angle_beta   90.00
_cell.angle_gamma   90.00
#
_symmetry.space_group_name_H-M   'P 1'
#
loop_
_entity.id
_entity.type
_entity.pdbx_description
1 polymer ?
#
loop_
_entity_poly.entity_id
_entity_poly.type
_entity_poly.pdbx_seq_one_letter_code
_entity_poly.pdbx_strand_id
1 'polypeptide(L)'
;MQPTNKEMQLQKNCQLYAYLLESQGKEVPEHIEECVESYEYVMHCAEALFEELKSLDEQTFEKIVNNPDILKSRELSYWWEMKQEANRLGESLTKTCL
;
A
#
# COMPACT_ATOMS: atom_id res chain seq x y z
N MET A 1 -4.51 -13.32 -21.22
CA MET A 1 -4.80 -11.88 -21.39
C MET A 1 -3.64 -11.08 -20.82
N GLN A 2 -3.39 -9.85 -21.29
CA GLN A 2 -2.44 -8.94 -20.66
C GLN A 2 -3.19 -8.10 -19.62
N PRO A 3 -2.67 -7.92 -18.39
CA PRO A 3 -3.32 -7.10 -17.39
C PRO A 3 -3.32 -5.63 -17.81
N THR A 4 -4.40 -4.93 -17.48
CA THR A 4 -4.51 -3.49 -17.63
C THR A 4 -3.62 -2.79 -16.60
N ASN A 5 -3.23 -1.54 -16.87
CA ASN A 5 -2.51 -0.71 -15.90
C ASN A 5 -3.22 -0.63 -14.54
N LYS A 6 -4.56 -0.62 -14.54
CA LYS A 6 -5.36 -0.61 -13.32
C LYS A 6 -5.16 -1.90 -12.51
N GLU A 7 -5.23 -3.06 -13.15
CA GLU A 7 -5.02 -4.36 -12.50
C GLU A 7 -3.60 -4.50 -11.98
N MET A 8 -2.60 -4.01 -12.73
CA MET A 8 -1.20 -3.98 -12.26
C MET A 8 -1.03 -3.12 -11.00
N GLN A 9 -1.67 -1.96 -10.95
CA GLN A 9 -1.62 -1.08 -9.75
C GLN A 9 -2.34 -1.71 -8.55
N LEU A 10 -3.49 -2.36 -8.78
CA LEU A 10 -4.22 -3.04 -7.72
C LEU A 10 -3.43 -4.21 -7.13
N GLN A 11 -2.82 -5.04 -7.98
CA GLN A 11 -1.90 -6.09 -7.54
C GLN A 11 -0.70 -5.51 -6.79
N LYS A 12 -0.12 -4.40 -7.25
CA LYS A 12 1.01 -3.75 -6.57
C LYS A 12 0.63 -3.32 -5.15
N ASN A 13 -0.59 -2.82 -4.93
CA ASN A 13 -1.08 -2.51 -3.59
C ASN A 13 -1.18 -3.77 -2.72
N CYS A 14 -1.63 -4.90 -3.27
CA CYS A 14 -1.64 -6.18 -2.56
C CYS A 14 -0.23 -6.64 -2.16
N GLN A 15 0.75 -6.51 -3.07
CA GLN A 15 2.16 -6.86 -2.80
C GLN A 15 2.79 -6.02 -1.69
N LEU A 16 2.49 -4.72 -1.68
CA LEU A 16 2.95 -3.81 -0.63
C LEU A 16 2.26 -4.11 0.72
N TYR A 17 0.99 -4.47 0.69
CA TYR A 17 0.26 -4.83 1.90
C TYR A 17 0.72 -6.16 2.50
N ALA A 18 0.90 -7.19 1.68
CA ALA A 18 1.49 -8.45 2.12
C ALA A 18 2.87 -8.22 2.77
N TYR A 19 3.74 -7.45 2.12
CA TYR A 19 5.05 -7.09 2.66
C TYR A 19 4.98 -6.39 4.02
N LEU A 20 4.04 -5.45 4.19
CA LEU A 20 3.84 -4.74 5.45
C LEU A 20 3.37 -5.69 6.57
N LEU A 21 2.48 -6.64 6.26
CA LEU A 21 2.02 -7.64 7.23
C LEU A 21 3.16 -8.60 7.62
N GLU A 22 3.87 -9.14 6.62
CA GLU A 22 5.03 -10.02 6.82
C GLU A 22 6.11 -9.36 7.68
N SER A 23 6.43 -8.09 7.39
CA SER A 23 7.45 -7.33 8.11
C SER A 23 7.09 -7.05 9.57
N GLN A 24 5.80 -7.05 9.90
CA GLN A 24 5.29 -6.96 11.27
C GLN A 24 5.15 -8.34 11.94
N GLY A 25 5.46 -9.44 11.23
CA GLY A 25 5.24 -10.81 11.71
C GLY A 25 3.76 -11.20 11.78
N LYS A 26 2.89 -10.51 11.03
CA LYS A 26 1.46 -10.84 10.92
C LYS A 26 1.25 -11.87 9.81
N GLU A 27 0.23 -12.70 9.97
CA GLU A 27 -0.23 -13.60 8.92
C GLU A 27 -0.80 -12.78 7.74
N VAL A 28 -0.52 -13.22 6.51
CA VAL A 28 -1.10 -12.64 5.30
C VAL A 28 -2.40 -13.39 4.99
N PRO A 29 -3.57 -12.72 4.99
CA PRO A 29 -4.81 -13.36 4.58
C PRO A 29 -4.75 -13.97 3.17
N GLU A 30 -5.33 -15.15 3.00
CA GLU A 30 -5.35 -15.91 1.73
C GLU A 30 -5.79 -15.06 0.52
N HIS A 31 -6.83 -14.24 0.68
CA HIS A 31 -7.32 -13.38 -0.40
C HIS A 31 -6.30 -12.31 -0.86
N ILE A 32 -5.37 -11.91 0.02
CA ILE A 32 -4.27 -11.02 -0.34
C ILE A 32 -3.18 -11.81 -1.07
N GLU A 33 -2.89 -13.03 -0.62
CA GLU A 33 -1.96 -13.93 -1.30
C GLU A 33 -2.44 -14.21 -2.73
N GLU A 34 -3.72 -14.55 -2.91
CA GLU A 34 -4.35 -14.74 -4.22
C GLU A 34 -4.23 -13.50 -5.12
N CYS A 35 -4.44 -12.30 -4.56
CA CYS A 35 -4.26 -11.04 -5.30
C CYS A 35 -2.80 -10.80 -5.70
N VAL A 36 -1.84 -11.17 -4.85
CA VAL A 36 -0.42 -11.05 -5.12
C VAL A 36 0.00 -12.00 -6.25
N GLU A 37 -0.55 -13.21 -6.27
CA GLU A 37 -0.17 -14.28 -7.19
C GLU A 37 -0.89 -14.22 -8.55
N SER A 38 -2.08 -13.62 -8.61
CA SER A 38 -2.93 -13.67 -9.80
C SER A 38 -3.62 -12.35 -10.15
N TYR A 39 -3.68 -12.05 -11.45
CA TYR A 39 -4.51 -10.97 -12.01
C TYR A 39 -5.99 -11.37 -12.14
N GLU A 40 -6.37 -12.60 -11.81
CA GLU A 40 -7.76 -13.05 -11.81
C GLU A 40 -8.48 -12.67 -10.50
N TYR A 41 -7.71 -12.40 -9.44
CA TYR A 41 -8.20 -12.10 -8.09
C TYR A 41 -7.80 -10.68 -7.66
N VAL A 42 -8.17 -9.70 -8.46
CA VAL A 42 -7.81 -8.29 -8.21
C VAL A 42 -8.71 -7.69 -7.15
N MET A 43 -8.12 -7.12 -6.10
CA MET A 43 -8.86 -6.46 -5.03
C MET A 43 -8.27 -5.10 -4.63
N HIS A 44 -9.06 -4.35 -3.87
CA HIS A 44 -8.70 -3.00 -3.43
C HIS A 44 -7.97 -3.02 -2.08
N CYS A 45 -6.67 -3.33 -2.08
CA CYS A 45 -5.85 -3.30 -0.85
C CYS A 45 -5.39 -1.91 -0.42
N ALA A 46 -5.59 -0.86 -1.24
CA ALA A 46 -5.04 0.46 -0.99
C ALA A 46 -5.54 1.12 0.31
N GLU A 47 -6.79 0.89 0.70
CA GLU A 47 -7.36 1.47 1.92
C GLU A 47 -6.86 0.75 3.18
N ALA A 48 -6.89 -0.59 3.17
CA ALA A 48 -6.34 -1.41 4.25
C ALA A 48 -4.84 -1.14 4.46
N LEU A 49 -4.06 -1.03 3.38
CA LEU A 49 -2.65 -0.66 3.41
C LEU A 49 -2.43 0.71 4.06
N PHE A 50 -3.25 1.70 3.70
CA PHE A 50 -3.14 3.05 4.24
C PHE A 50 -3.41 3.10 5.75
N GLU A 51 -4.49 2.45 6.20
CA GLU A 51 -4.83 2.41 7.63
C GLU A 51 -3.80 1.63 8.44
N GLU A 52 -3.28 0.53 7.89
CA GLU A 52 -2.21 -0.25 8.53
C GLU A 52 -0.95 0.60 8.72
N LEU A 53 -0.50 1.31 7.67
CA LEU A 53 0.66 2.22 7.75
C LEU A 53 0.46 3.35 8.78
N LYS A 54 -0.74 3.92 8.83
CA LYS A 54 -1.09 4.99 9.78
C LYS A 54 -1.10 4.50 11.23
N SER A 55 -1.33 3.21 11.44
CA SER A 55 -1.36 2.60 12.78
C SER A 55 0.01 2.23 13.34
N LEU A 56 1.07 2.26 12.51
CA LEU A 56 2.42 1.92 12.95
C LEU A 56 2.95 2.95 13.94
N ASP A 57 3.66 2.47 14.95
CA ASP A 57 4.50 3.34 15.78
C ASP A 57 5.73 3.81 14.97
N GLU A 58 6.32 4.92 15.40
CA GLU A 58 7.46 5.56 14.72
C GLU A 58 8.64 4.61 14.51
N GLN A 59 8.94 3.75 15.50
CA GLN A 59 10.08 2.83 15.39
C GLN A 59 9.81 1.74 14.35
N THR A 60 8.60 1.19 14.32
CA THR A 60 8.19 0.20 13.33
C THR A 60 8.11 0.81 11.92
N PHE A 61 7.57 2.03 11.82
CA PHE A 61 7.52 2.77 10.57
C PHE A 61 8.91 2.98 9.97
N GLU A 62 9.87 3.45 10.77
CA GLU A 62 11.23 3.70 10.30
C GLU A 62 11.91 2.41 9.79
N LYS A 63 11.71 1.29 10.51
CA LYS A 63 12.31 0.00 10.16
C LYS A 63 11.72 -0.64 8.91
N ILE A 64 10.42 -0.47 8.66
CA ILE A 64 9.70 -1.16 7.58
C ILE A 64 9.56 -0.27 6.35
N VAL A 65 9.20 1.00 6.55
CA VAL A 65 8.86 1.93 5.47
C VAL A 65 10.09 2.70 5.02
N ASN A 66 10.85 3.28 5.94
CA ASN A 66 11.99 4.14 5.61
C ASN A 66 13.32 3.39 5.48
N ASN A 67 13.30 2.07 5.37
CA ASN A 67 14.52 1.29 5.19
C ASN A 67 15.06 1.42 3.75
N PRO A 68 16.19 2.11 3.53
CA PRO A 68 16.70 2.32 2.19
C PRO A 68 17.35 1.06 1.61
N ASP A 69 17.62 0.00 2.37
CA ASP A 69 18.32 -1.17 1.85
C ASP A 69 17.37 -2.19 1.20
N ILE A 70 16.07 -2.08 1.46
CA ILE A 70 15.05 -3.01 0.96
C ILE A 70 14.23 -2.34 -0.15
N LEU A 71 14.22 -2.95 -1.34
CA LEU A 71 13.48 -2.42 -2.50
C LEU A 71 11.99 -2.22 -2.17
N LYS A 72 11.34 -3.20 -1.53
CA LYS A 72 9.94 -3.10 -1.14
C LYS A 72 9.67 -1.95 -0.15
N SER A 73 10.59 -1.66 0.77
CA SER A 73 10.49 -0.50 1.67
C SER A 73 10.50 0.81 0.90
N ARG A 74 11.41 0.96 -0.07
CA ARG A 74 11.45 2.17 -0.93
C ARG A 74 10.15 2.34 -1.72
N GLU A 75 9.62 1.26 -2.28
CA GLU A 75 8.34 1.27 -2.98
C GLU A 75 7.17 1.64 -2.06
N LEU A 76 7.16 1.10 -0.84
CA LEU A 76 6.16 1.38 0.18
C LEU A 76 6.21 2.84 0.65
N SER A 77 7.42 3.37 0.86
CA SER A 77 7.67 4.77 1.22
C SER A 77 7.17 5.71 0.12
N TYR A 78 7.56 5.45 -1.13
CA TYR A 78 7.07 6.23 -2.27
C TYR A 78 5.53 6.18 -2.40
N TRP A 79 4.95 4.99 -2.28
CA TRP A 79 3.50 4.83 -2.31
C TRP A 79 2.80 5.64 -1.20
N TRP A 80 3.36 5.61 0.01
CA TRP A 80 2.85 6.34 1.16
C TRP A 80 2.88 7.86 0.95
N GLU A 81 3.99 8.40 0.44
CA GLU A 81 4.11 9.82 0.09
C GLU A 81 3.05 10.24 -0.94
N MET A 82 2.91 9.46 -2.02
CA MET A 82 1.93 9.73 -3.07
C MET A 82 0.49 9.68 -2.55
N LYS A 83 0.18 8.73 -1.66
CA LYS A 83 -1.15 8.58 -1.07
C LYS A 83 -1.48 9.74 -0.12
N GLN A 84 -0.53 10.18 0.70
CA GLN A 84 -0.70 11.35 1.56
C GLN A 84 -0.94 12.62 0.74
N GLU A 85 -0.17 12.84 -0.33
CA GLU A 85 -0.35 14.01 -1.19
C GLU A 85 -1.71 14.00 -1.89
N ALA A 86 -2.15 12.83 -2.39
CA ALA A 86 -3.48 12.68 -2.97
C ALA A 86 -4.59 13.03 -1.98
N ASN A 87 -4.47 12.57 -0.72
CA ASN A 87 -5.43 12.89 0.34
C ASN A 87 -5.42 14.41 0.66
N ARG A 88 -4.22 15.02 0.77
CA ARG A 88 -4.06 16.47 1.01
C ARG A 88 -4.72 17.31 -0.10
N LEU A 89 -4.54 16.92 -1.36
CA LEU A 89 -5.16 17.59 -2.50
C LEU A 89 -6.69 17.44 -2.48
N GLY A 90 -7.21 16.26 -2.15
CA GLY A 90 -8.66 16.05 -1.99
C GLY A 90 -9.27 16.92 -0.90
N GLU A 91 -8.61 17.05 0.25
CA GLU A 91 -9.04 17.94 1.34
C GLU A 91 -8.97 19.43 0.96
N SER A 92 -7.96 19.83 0.18
CA SER A 92 -7.81 21.21 -0.30
C SER A 92 -8.94 21.60 -1.26
N LEU A 93 -9.27 20.71 -2.20
CA LEU A 93 -10.34 20.92 -3.18
C LEU A 93 -11.73 20.98 -2.54
N THR A 94 -11.99 20.12 -1.54
CA THR A 94 -13.26 20.17 -0.79
C THR A 94 -13.42 21.45 0.02
N LYS A 95 -12.33 22.05 0.52
CA LYS A 95 -12.35 23.34 1.23
C LYS A 95 -12.52 24.56 0.32
N THR A 96 -12.10 24.49 -0.95
CA THR A 96 -12.22 25.59 -1.92
C THR A 96 -13.54 25.58 -2.70
N CYS A 97 -14.30 24.48 -2.64
CA CYS A 97 -15.62 24.35 -3.26
C CYS A 97 -16.81 24.63 -2.31
N LEU A 98 -16.55 25.19 -1.12
CA LEU A 98 -17.53 25.67 -0.15
C LEU A 98 -17.45 27.20 -0.04
#